data_AF-A0A927S4Z9-F1
#
_entry.id   AF-A0A927S4Z9-F1
#
_cell.length_a   1.000
_cell.length_b   1.000
_cell.length_c   1.000
_cell.angle_alpha   90.00
_cell.angle_beta   90.00
_cell.angle_gamma   90.00
#
_symmetry.space_group_name_H-M   'P 1'
#
loop_
_entity.id
_entity.type
_entity.pdbx_description
1 polymer ?
#
loop_
_entity_poly.entity_id
_entity_poly.type
_entity_poly.pdbx_seq_one_letter_code
_entity_poly.pdbx_strand_id
1 'polypeptide(L)'
;CEEYIDKQKLTESGVSHAKQMLIDVKEGFRYLRVEKGLLAVALYFTFNAMTGGVESVIVLPFFKDAFSNGDYLYSLVMGMSVVGRAIGGMIHYKVNMPVKWKFSIAFGVYILLSVFYGVYLFLPVPLMMFCCFMTGILGVTSYTIRISATQSYVPDERKGRFNGAFNMLNTVGSLAGELLAGALAMILPVRTVFVGFQVVCAIAAVVFIGGGRKHIAPIYNRQQ
;
A
#
# COMPACT_ATOMS: atom_id res chain seq x y z
N CYS A 1 24.76 11.29 44.12
CA CYS A 1 23.50 10.52 44.13
C CYS A 1 22.59 10.83 42.95
N GLU A 2 22.46 12.08 42.49
CA GLU A 2 21.62 12.42 41.32
C GLU A 2 22.08 11.77 40.01
N GLU A 3 23.39 11.68 39.75
CA GLU A 3 23.94 11.10 38.51
C GLU A 3 23.70 9.58 38.37
N TYR A 4 23.51 8.87 39.50
CA TYR A 4 23.15 7.45 39.51
C TYR A 4 21.66 7.22 39.25
N ILE A 5 20.80 8.14 39.71
CA ILE A 5 19.35 8.08 39.49
C ILE A 5 19.03 8.42 38.03
N ASP A 6 19.76 9.34 37.40
CA ASP A 6 19.57 9.64 35.97
C ASP A 6 20.09 8.53 35.05
N LYS A 7 21.20 7.87 35.39
CA LYS A 7 21.66 6.68 34.63
C LYS A 7 20.69 5.49 34.77
N GLN A 8 20.05 5.29 35.92
CA GLN A 8 19.01 4.26 36.08
C GLN A 8 17.72 4.62 35.33
N LYS A 9 17.26 5.88 35.35
CA LYS A 9 16.11 6.32 34.56
C LYS A 9 16.34 6.20 33.06
N LEU A 10 17.55 6.46 32.56
CA LEU A 10 17.90 6.31 31.13
C LEU A 10 17.98 4.83 30.69
N THR A 11 18.37 3.92 31.60
CA THR A 11 18.55 2.49 31.28
C THR A 11 17.28 1.66 31.50
N GLU A 12 16.48 1.96 32.54
CA GLU A 12 15.19 1.30 32.80
C GLU A 12 14.09 1.79 31.85
N SER A 13 14.09 3.05 31.43
CA SER A 13 13.11 3.55 30.45
C SER A 13 13.34 2.97 29.06
N GLY A 14 14.57 2.98 28.53
CA GLY A 14 14.86 2.51 27.17
C GLY A 14 14.58 1.02 26.94
N VAL A 15 14.98 0.16 27.89
CA VAL A 15 14.76 -1.30 27.80
C VAL A 15 13.28 -1.64 28.05
N SER A 16 12.61 -0.93 28.96
CA SER A 16 11.17 -1.09 29.21
C SER A 16 10.34 -0.64 28.00
N HIS A 17 10.67 0.50 27.38
CA HIS A 17 9.97 1.01 26.20
C HIS A 17 10.18 0.11 24.97
N ALA A 18 11.39 -0.40 24.75
CA ALA A 18 11.66 -1.35 23.66
C ALA A 18 10.88 -2.66 23.87
N LYS A 19 10.86 -3.20 25.09
CA LYS A 19 10.09 -4.40 25.44
C LYS A 19 8.59 -4.17 25.29
N GLN A 20 8.09 -3.01 25.73
CA GLN A 20 6.70 -2.63 25.58
C GLN A 20 6.30 -2.48 24.10
N MET A 21 7.15 -1.86 23.29
CA MET A 21 6.98 -1.76 21.84
C MET A 21 6.92 -3.15 21.18
N LEU A 22 7.81 -4.07 21.56
CA LEU A 22 7.77 -5.46 21.06
C LEU A 22 6.49 -6.19 21.47
N ILE A 23 6.00 -5.95 22.68
CA ILE A 23 4.71 -6.49 23.15
C ILE A 23 3.57 -5.92 22.31
N ASP A 24 3.51 -4.60 22.10
CA ASP A 24 2.48 -3.94 21.31
C ASP A 24 2.48 -4.39 19.85
N VAL A 25 3.67 -4.59 19.27
CA VAL A 25 3.85 -5.19 17.93
C VAL A 25 3.30 -6.61 17.91
N LYS A 26 3.73 -7.47 18.85
CA LYS A 26 3.27 -8.86 18.95
C LYS A 26 1.75 -8.94 19.13
N GLU A 27 1.17 -8.03 19.90
CA GLU A 27 -0.28 -7.94 20.08
C GLU A 27 -1.00 -7.49 18.81
N GLY A 28 -0.46 -6.53 18.06
CA GLY A 28 -1.00 -6.11 16.77
C GLY A 28 -1.01 -7.26 15.76
N PHE A 29 0.08 -8.03 15.67
CA PHE A 29 0.15 -9.22 14.83
C PHE A 29 -0.81 -10.33 15.28
N ARG A 30 -0.94 -10.55 16.60
CA ARG A 30 -1.92 -11.50 17.13
C ARG A 30 -3.33 -11.08 16.76
N TYR A 31 -3.66 -9.80 16.89
CA TYR A 31 -4.97 -9.26 16.53
C TYR A 31 -5.28 -9.47 15.04
N LEU A 32 -4.34 -9.11 14.16
CA LEU A 32 -4.47 -9.39 12.72
C LEU A 32 -4.72 -10.87 12.45
N ARG A 33 -3.97 -11.77 13.09
CA ARG A 33 -4.08 -13.21 12.86
C ARG A 33 -5.43 -13.80 13.28
N VAL A 34 -6.07 -13.24 14.30
CA VAL A 34 -7.41 -13.66 14.76
C VAL A 34 -8.48 -13.15 13.79
N GLU A 35 -8.36 -11.90 13.36
CA GLU A 35 -9.31 -11.25 12.44
C GLU A 35 -9.01 -11.61 10.97
N LYS A 36 -9.51 -12.76 10.51
CA LYS A 36 -9.24 -13.29 9.15
C LYS A 36 -9.47 -12.29 8.02
N GLY A 37 -10.49 -11.44 8.11
CA GLY A 37 -10.77 -10.41 7.11
C GLY A 37 -9.72 -9.29 7.11
N LEU A 38 -9.32 -8.81 8.29
CA LEU A 38 -8.25 -7.82 8.42
C LEU A 38 -6.89 -8.38 8.02
N LEU A 39 -6.61 -9.66 8.32
CA LEU A 39 -5.41 -10.34 7.87
C LEU A 39 -5.32 -10.37 6.35
N ALA A 40 -6.40 -10.77 5.66
CA ALA A 40 -6.42 -10.84 4.21
C ALA A 40 -6.21 -9.46 3.57
N VAL A 41 -6.80 -8.41 4.14
CA VAL A 41 -6.55 -7.03 3.72
C VAL A 41 -5.09 -6.64 3.95
N ALA A 42 -4.52 -6.94 5.13
CA ALA A 42 -3.12 -6.66 5.44
C ALA A 42 -2.14 -7.37 4.51
N LEU A 43 -2.37 -8.66 4.21
CA LEU A 43 -1.55 -9.43 3.30
C LEU A 43 -1.59 -8.86 1.89
N TYR A 44 -2.78 -8.57 1.35
CA TYR A 44 -2.89 -7.91 0.05
C TYR A 44 -2.13 -6.58 0.01
N PHE A 45 -2.32 -5.71 1.01
CA PHE A 45 -1.63 -4.42 1.04
C PHE A 45 -0.12 -4.55 1.24
N THR A 46 0.37 -5.66 1.82
CA THR A 46 1.80 -5.97 1.86
C THR A 46 2.34 -6.22 0.45
N PHE A 47 1.64 -6.99 -0.39
CA PHE A 47 2.01 -7.17 -1.80
C PHE A 47 1.88 -5.87 -2.61
N ASN A 48 0.85 -5.07 -2.36
CA ASN A 48 0.72 -3.74 -2.97
C ASN A 48 1.85 -2.80 -2.53
N ALA A 49 2.30 -2.87 -1.27
CA ALA A 49 3.44 -2.09 -0.79
C ALA A 49 4.74 -2.56 -1.45
N MET A 50 4.89 -3.87 -1.63
CA MET A 50 6.00 -4.46 -2.39
C MET A 50 6.07 -3.92 -3.82
N THR A 51 4.95 -3.81 -4.53
CA THR A 51 4.95 -3.17 -5.86
C THR A 51 5.33 -1.69 -5.80
N GLY A 52 4.98 -0.98 -4.72
CA GLY A 52 5.43 0.41 -4.52
C GLY A 52 6.94 0.52 -4.31
N GLY A 53 7.54 -0.44 -3.60
CA GLY A 53 9.00 -0.54 -3.47
C GLY A 53 9.70 -0.90 -4.79
N VAL A 54 9.09 -1.76 -5.61
CA VAL A 54 9.58 -2.04 -6.97
C VAL A 54 9.55 -0.77 -7.83
N GLU A 55 8.47 0.02 -7.73
CA GLU A 55 8.28 1.29 -8.44
C GLU A 55 9.36 2.32 -8.08
N SER A 56 9.70 2.45 -6.79
CA SER A 56 10.67 3.44 -6.32
C SER A 56 12.09 3.21 -6.87
N VAL A 57 12.44 1.95 -7.17
CA VAL A 57 13.78 1.58 -7.68
C VAL A 57 13.84 1.56 -9.21
N ILE A 58 12.76 1.16 -9.89
CA ILE A 58 12.79 0.90 -11.33
C ILE A 58 12.44 2.12 -12.18
N VAL A 59 11.44 2.91 -11.78
CA VAL A 59 10.77 3.81 -12.72
C VAL A 59 11.67 4.96 -13.16
N LEU A 60 12.37 5.62 -12.23
CA LEU A 60 13.26 6.73 -12.58
C LEU A 60 14.42 6.27 -13.48
N PRO A 61 15.19 5.21 -13.15
CA PRO A 61 16.21 4.68 -14.05
C PRO A 61 15.68 4.32 -15.43
N PHE A 62 14.48 3.73 -15.51
CA PHE A 62 13.84 3.43 -16.79
C PHE A 62 13.64 4.68 -17.65
N PHE A 63 13.14 5.78 -17.08
CA PHE A 63 12.95 7.03 -17.83
C PHE A 63 14.28 7.65 -18.27
N LYS A 64 15.31 7.61 -17.42
CA LYS A 64 16.66 8.09 -17.75
C LYS A 64 17.30 7.32 -18.91
N ASP A 65 17.07 6.02 -18.97
CA ASP A 65 17.61 5.15 -20.02
C ASP A 65 16.82 5.27 -21.34
N ALA A 66 15.49 5.32 -21.25
CA ALA A 66 14.62 5.31 -22.43
C ALA A 66 14.47 6.67 -23.14
N PHE A 67 14.75 7.80 -22.45
CA PHE A 67 14.51 9.14 -22.99
C PHE A 67 15.65 10.11 -22.65
N SER A 68 16.03 10.97 -23.60
CA SER A 68 17.06 12.00 -23.40
C SER A 68 16.70 13.01 -22.29
N ASN A 69 15.41 13.35 -22.15
CA ASN A 69 14.88 14.22 -21.09
C ASN A 69 14.17 13.41 -19.99
N GLY A 70 14.69 12.23 -19.66
CA GLY A 70 14.07 11.25 -18.78
C GLY A 70 13.62 11.78 -17.42
N ASP A 71 14.45 12.58 -16.75
CA ASP A 71 14.14 13.17 -15.44
C ASP A 71 12.88 14.06 -15.46
N TYR A 72 12.75 14.85 -16.52
CA TYR A 72 11.61 15.73 -16.71
C TYR A 72 10.34 14.94 -17.05
N LEU A 73 10.45 13.96 -17.96
CA LEU A 73 9.33 13.09 -18.32
C LEU A 73 8.84 12.25 -17.14
N TYR A 74 9.76 11.70 -16.35
CA TYR A 74 9.44 11.02 -15.10
C TYR A 74 8.62 11.93 -14.18
N SER A 75 9.10 13.16 -13.94
CA SER A 75 8.43 14.12 -13.07
C SER A 75 7.04 14.50 -13.58
N LEU A 76 6.88 14.69 -14.90
CA LEU A 76 5.58 14.95 -15.51
C LEU A 76 4.61 13.77 -15.38
N VAL A 77 5.05 12.56 -15.73
CA VAL A 77 4.23 11.34 -15.66
C VAL A 77 3.80 11.06 -14.23
N MET A 78 4.73 11.09 -13.29
CA MET A 78 4.43 10.88 -11.87
C MET A 78 3.57 12.02 -11.30
N GLY A 79 3.79 13.26 -11.74
CA GLY A 79 3.00 14.42 -11.35
C GLY A 79 1.52 14.28 -11.68
N MET A 80 1.17 13.59 -12.77
CA MET A 80 -0.24 13.32 -13.12
C MET A 80 -0.96 12.47 -12.06
N SER A 81 -0.25 11.59 -11.35
CA SER A 81 -0.84 10.85 -10.23
C SER A 81 -1.24 11.77 -9.08
N VAL A 82 -0.48 12.84 -8.84
CA VAL A 82 -0.80 13.83 -7.81
C VAL A 82 -2.05 14.62 -8.20
N VAL A 83 -2.16 15.03 -9.47
CA VAL A 83 -3.37 15.68 -10.01
C VAL A 83 -4.57 14.76 -9.88
N GLY A 84 -4.42 13.49 -10.27
CA GLY A 84 -5.47 12.48 -10.12
C GLY A 84 -5.90 12.29 -8.66
N ARG A 85 -4.95 12.27 -7.72
CA ARG A 85 -5.23 12.20 -6.28
C ARG A 85 -6.02 13.41 -5.79
N ALA A 86 -5.66 14.62 -6.22
CA ALA A 86 -6.39 15.84 -5.85
C ALA A 86 -7.86 15.78 -6.33
N ILE A 87 -8.08 15.40 -7.59
CA ILE A 87 -9.43 15.24 -8.15
C ILE A 87 -10.19 14.12 -7.46
N GLY A 88 -9.56 12.96 -7.25
CA GLY A 88 -10.13 11.84 -6.50
C GLY A 88 -10.57 12.26 -5.09
N GLY A 89 -9.74 13.01 -4.37
CA GLY A 89 -10.08 13.56 -3.05
C GLY A 89 -11.31 14.48 -3.09
N MET A 90 -11.38 15.38 -4.08
CA MET A 90 -12.56 16.24 -4.27
C MET A 90 -13.84 15.46 -4.58
N ILE A 91 -13.74 14.39 -5.38
CA ILE A 91 -14.88 13.51 -5.67
C ILE A 91 -15.39 12.85 -4.38
N HIS A 92 -14.49 12.29 -3.57
CA HIS A 92 -14.85 11.66 -2.29
C HIS A 92 -15.37 12.66 -1.25
N TYR A 93 -14.99 13.94 -1.34
CA TYR A 93 -15.56 15.00 -0.52
C TYR A 93 -17.03 15.29 -0.86
N LYS A 94 -17.41 15.23 -2.14
CA LYS A 94 -18.77 15.53 -2.61
C LYS A 94 -19.70 14.31 -2.70
N VAL A 95 -19.15 13.12 -2.88
CA VAL A 95 -19.91 11.91 -3.21
C VAL A 95 -19.74 10.87 -2.10
N ASN A 96 -20.84 10.56 -1.41
CA ASN A 96 -20.88 9.46 -0.46
C ASN A 96 -21.01 8.12 -1.18
N MET A 97 -20.06 7.21 -0.94
CA MET A 97 -20.09 5.89 -1.56
C MET A 97 -21.15 4.98 -0.93
N PRO A 98 -22.03 4.36 -1.74
CA PRO A 98 -23.06 3.47 -1.22
C PRO A 98 -22.42 2.24 -0.56
N VAL A 99 -22.72 2.06 0.72
CA VAL A 99 -22.08 1.09 1.61
C VAL A 99 -22.14 -0.34 1.08
N LYS A 100 -23.25 -0.75 0.46
CA LYS A 100 -23.43 -2.10 -0.11
C LYS A 100 -22.46 -2.46 -1.23
N TRP A 101 -21.89 -1.47 -1.92
CA TRP A 101 -21.02 -1.68 -3.08
C TRP A 101 -19.53 -1.47 -2.78
N LYS A 102 -19.17 -1.04 -1.57
CA LYS A 102 -17.80 -0.69 -1.20
C LYS A 102 -16.81 -1.84 -1.46
N PHE A 103 -17.17 -3.08 -1.10
CA PHE A 103 -16.35 -4.25 -1.40
C PHE A 103 -16.12 -4.43 -2.91
N SER A 104 -17.20 -4.44 -3.71
CA SER A 104 -17.10 -4.66 -5.16
C SER A 104 -16.31 -3.56 -5.86
N ILE A 105 -16.51 -2.30 -5.44
CA ILE A 105 -15.75 -1.14 -5.93
C ILE A 105 -14.28 -1.31 -5.57
N ALA A 106 -13.96 -1.60 -4.30
CA ALA A 106 -12.57 -1.74 -3.86
C ALA A 106 -11.86 -2.88 -4.61
N PHE A 107 -12.51 -4.04 -4.74
CA PHE A 107 -11.94 -5.16 -5.48
C PHE A 107 -11.69 -4.81 -6.96
N GLY A 108 -12.66 -4.19 -7.64
CA GLY A 108 -12.47 -3.71 -9.02
C GLY A 108 -11.34 -2.69 -9.14
N VAL A 109 -11.25 -1.75 -8.20
CA VAL A 109 -10.17 -0.76 -8.12
C VAL A 109 -8.80 -1.43 -7.96
N TYR A 110 -8.67 -2.47 -7.13
CA TYR A 110 -7.41 -3.19 -6.93
C TYR A 110 -6.92 -3.86 -8.21
N ILE A 111 -7.82 -4.49 -8.96
CA ILE A 111 -7.51 -5.10 -10.25
C ILE A 111 -7.15 -4.03 -11.29
N LEU A 112 -7.94 -2.97 -11.39
CA LEU A 112 -7.69 -1.88 -12.34
C LEU A 112 -6.35 -1.19 -12.07
N LEU A 113 -6.00 -0.95 -10.80
CA LEU A 113 -4.70 -0.41 -10.42
C LEU A 113 -3.58 -1.33 -10.89
N SER A 114 -3.69 -2.64 -10.63
CA SER A 114 -2.69 -3.62 -11.06
C SER A 114 -2.51 -3.63 -12.59
N VAL A 115 -3.61 -3.46 -13.34
CA VAL A 115 -3.56 -3.35 -14.81
C VAL A 115 -2.88 -2.06 -15.25
N PHE A 116 -3.32 -0.89 -14.76
CA PHE A 116 -2.73 0.39 -15.14
C PHE A 116 -1.24 0.44 -14.84
N TYR A 117 -0.83 0.00 -13.65
CA TYR A 117 0.58 -0.10 -13.32
C TYR A 117 1.29 -1.16 -14.19
N GLY A 118 0.69 -2.33 -14.43
CA GLY A 118 1.31 -3.35 -15.28
C GLY A 118 1.60 -2.88 -16.71
N VAL A 119 0.72 -2.05 -17.30
CA VAL A 119 0.85 -1.70 -18.72
C VAL A 119 1.58 -0.39 -18.99
N TYR A 120 1.58 0.58 -18.06
CA TYR A 120 1.93 1.95 -18.45
C TYR A 120 3.36 2.09 -18.99
N LEU A 121 4.36 1.37 -18.46
CA LEU A 121 5.75 1.43 -18.94
C LEU A 121 5.95 0.97 -20.40
N PHE A 122 4.95 0.34 -21.01
CA PHE A 122 4.96 -0.09 -22.42
C PHE A 122 4.25 0.88 -23.35
N LEU A 123 3.59 1.90 -22.81
CA LEU A 123 2.77 2.84 -23.57
C LEU A 123 3.58 4.08 -23.97
N PRO A 124 3.17 4.83 -25.01
CA PRO A 124 3.72 6.15 -25.27
C PRO A 124 3.42 7.12 -24.12
N VAL A 125 4.27 8.14 -23.96
CA VAL A 125 4.24 9.10 -22.83
C VAL A 125 2.85 9.67 -22.52
N PRO A 126 2.02 10.13 -23.50
CA PRO A 126 0.69 10.65 -23.19
C PRO A 126 -0.22 9.62 -22.52
N LEU A 127 -0.11 8.35 -22.89
CA LEU A 127 -0.87 7.27 -22.28
C LEU A 127 -0.30 6.87 -20.92
N MET A 128 1.02 6.97 -20.71
CA MET A 128 1.63 6.83 -19.38
C MET A 128 1.04 7.86 -18.40
N MET A 129 1.01 9.13 -18.83
CA MET A 129 0.42 10.24 -18.08
C MET A 129 -1.06 9.98 -17.74
N PHE A 130 -1.84 9.49 -18.70
CA PHE A 130 -3.24 9.11 -18.47
C PHE A 130 -3.36 7.96 -17.46
N CYS A 131 -2.54 6.91 -17.59
CA CYS A 131 -2.54 5.80 -16.64
C CYS A 131 -2.21 6.30 -15.22
N CYS A 132 -1.14 7.09 -15.05
CA CYS A 132 -0.76 7.67 -13.76
C CYS A 132 -1.84 8.59 -13.18
N PHE A 133 -2.52 9.38 -14.02
CA PHE A 133 -3.67 10.16 -13.60
C PHE A 133 -4.80 9.27 -13.04
N MET A 134 -5.16 8.22 -13.77
CA MET A 134 -6.19 7.27 -13.35
C MET A 134 -5.80 6.52 -12.08
N THR A 135 -4.54 6.08 -11.95
CA THR A 135 -4.05 5.44 -10.71
C THR A 135 -4.09 6.41 -9.54
N GLY A 136 -3.91 7.71 -9.76
CA GLY A 136 -4.12 8.74 -8.74
C GLY A 136 -5.55 8.76 -8.19
N ILE A 137 -6.56 8.82 -9.06
CA ILE A 137 -7.99 8.83 -8.69
C ILE A 137 -8.38 7.53 -7.99
N LEU A 138 -8.01 6.40 -8.60
CA LEU A 138 -8.33 5.06 -8.11
C LEU A 138 -7.59 4.75 -6.80
N GLY A 139 -6.36 5.24 -6.66
CA GLY A 139 -5.54 5.10 -5.46
C GLY A 139 -6.16 5.78 -4.24
N VAL A 140 -6.69 7.00 -4.39
CA VAL A 140 -7.47 7.67 -3.32
C VAL A 140 -8.71 6.86 -2.98
N THR A 141 -9.42 6.34 -3.97
CA THR A 141 -10.61 5.52 -3.74
C THR A 141 -10.29 4.26 -2.92
N SER A 142 -9.25 3.54 -3.32
CA SER A 142 -8.72 2.38 -2.61
C SER A 142 -8.36 2.72 -1.16
N TYR A 143 -7.62 3.81 -0.97
CA TYR A 143 -7.19 4.28 0.35
C TYR A 143 -8.37 4.65 1.24
N THR A 144 -9.31 5.45 0.74
CA THR A 144 -10.49 5.90 1.49
C THR A 144 -11.36 4.74 1.93
N ILE A 145 -11.67 3.78 1.05
CA ILE A 145 -12.46 2.61 1.41
C ILE A 145 -11.75 1.79 2.49
N ARG A 146 -10.46 1.50 2.31
CA ARG A 146 -9.68 0.73 3.29
C ARG A 146 -9.65 1.42 4.66
N ILE A 147 -9.26 2.70 4.70
CA ILE A 147 -9.12 3.43 5.96
C ILE A 147 -10.49 3.55 6.64
N SER A 148 -11.53 3.98 5.92
CA SER A 148 -12.87 4.10 6.51
C SER A 148 -13.41 2.77 7.05
N ALA A 149 -13.23 1.66 6.32
CA ALA A 149 -13.70 0.34 6.74
C ALA A 149 -12.91 -0.23 7.92
N THR A 150 -11.58 -0.11 7.90
CA THR A 150 -10.75 -0.60 9.01
C THR A 150 -10.98 0.23 10.27
N GLN A 151 -11.17 1.54 10.14
CA GLN A 151 -11.42 2.45 11.27
C GLN A 151 -12.81 2.26 11.89
N SER A 152 -13.83 1.89 11.12
CA SER A 152 -15.15 1.57 11.67
C SER A 152 -15.22 0.16 12.25
N TYR A 153 -14.38 -0.77 11.77
CA TYR A 153 -14.39 -2.16 12.21
C TYR A 153 -13.53 -2.41 13.45
N VAL A 154 -12.35 -1.80 13.54
CA VAL A 154 -11.39 -2.04 14.63
C VAL A 154 -11.79 -1.23 15.88
N PRO A 155 -11.90 -1.86 17.07
CA PRO A 155 -12.19 -1.16 18.32
C PRO A 155 -11.13 -0.10 18.64
N ASP A 156 -11.53 1.04 19.24
CA ASP A 156 -10.66 2.19 19.47
C ASP A 156 -9.37 1.85 20.23
N GLU A 157 -9.46 1.00 21.26
CA GLU A 157 -8.33 0.53 22.06
C GLU A 157 -7.29 -0.28 21.26
N ARG A 158 -7.69 -0.86 20.11
CA ARG A 158 -6.86 -1.73 19.27
C ARG A 158 -6.39 -1.04 18.00
N LYS A 159 -6.94 0.13 17.64
CA LYS A 159 -6.60 0.86 16.40
C LYS A 159 -5.12 1.16 16.28
N GLY A 160 -4.47 1.61 17.35
CA GLY A 160 -3.04 1.90 17.36
C GLY A 160 -2.19 0.67 17.05
N ARG A 161 -2.47 -0.45 17.74
CA ARG A 161 -1.76 -1.73 17.55
C ARG A 161 -1.99 -2.33 16.16
N PHE A 162 -3.23 -2.26 15.67
CA PHE A 162 -3.57 -2.68 14.31
C PHE A 162 -2.82 -1.87 13.26
N ASN A 163 -2.86 -0.53 13.33
CA ASN A 163 -2.19 0.34 12.36
C ASN A 163 -0.67 0.18 12.43
N GLY A 164 -0.10 -0.01 13.63
CA GLY A 164 1.32 -0.31 13.80
C GLY A 164 1.74 -1.59 13.09
N ALA A 165 1.02 -2.70 13.31
CA ALA A 165 1.30 -3.97 12.64
C ALA A 165 1.07 -3.90 11.12
N PHE A 166 0.01 -3.22 10.68
CA PHE A 166 -0.31 -3.02 9.26
C PHE A 166 0.79 -2.20 8.54
N ASN A 167 1.25 -1.12 9.16
CA ASN A 167 2.34 -0.31 8.61
C ASN A 167 3.66 -1.08 8.58
N MET A 168 3.99 -1.83 9.64
CA MET A 168 5.20 -2.66 9.66
C MET A 168 5.19 -3.70 8.55
N LEU A 169 4.06 -4.36 8.31
CA LEU A 169 3.89 -5.28 7.18
C LEU A 169 4.12 -4.58 5.83
N ASN A 170 3.54 -3.41 5.62
CA ASN A 170 3.74 -2.65 4.38
C ASN A 170 5.20 -2.22 4.21
N THR A 171 5.88 -1.81 5.27
CA THR A 171 7.31 -1.47 5.24
C THR A 171 8.14 -2.67 4.83
N VAL A 172 7.91 -3.84 5.44
CA VAL A 172 8.59 -5.09 5.05
C VAL A 172 8.30 -5.44 3.59
N GLY A 173 7.05 -5.28 3.14
CA GLY A 173 6.65 -5.44 1.75
C GLY A 173 7.46 -4.56 0.80
N SER A 174 7.49 -3.24 1.06
CA SER A 174 8.24 -2.26 0.24
C SER A 174 9.72 -2.60 0.17
N LEU A 175 10.36 -2.84 1.31
CA LEU A 175 11.79 -3.17 1.37
C LEU A 175 12.11 -4.46 0.62
N ALA A 176 11.26 -5.49 0.76
CA ALA A 176 11.41 -6.72 -0.02
C ALA A 176 11.27 -6.45 -1.52
N GLY A 177 10.33 -5.58 -1.92
CA GLY A 177 10.15 -5.14 -3.29
C GLY A 177 11.37 -4.43 -3.85
N GLU A 178 11.91 -3.46 -3.11
CA GLU A 178 13.11 -2.69 -3.48
C GLU A 178 14.32 -3.61 -3.70
N LEU A 179 14.57 -4.51 -2.75
CA LEU A 179 15.69 -5.45 -2.80
C LEU A 179 15.56 -6.44 -3.96
N LEU A 180 14.39 -7.07 -4.10
CA LEU A 180 14.15 -8.05 -5.17
C LEU A 180 14.15 -7.38 -6.55
N ALA A 181 13.56 -6.19 -6.68
CA ALA A 181 13.57 -5.43 -7.92
C ALA A 181 14.99 -5.07 -8.34
N GLY A 182 15.79 -4.55 -7.42
CA GLY A 182 17.20 -4.21 -7.67
C GLY A 182 18.00 -5.44 -8.12
N ALA A 183 17.84 -6.57 -7.44
CA ALA A 183 18.52 -7.81 -7.80
C ALA A 183 18.09 -8.35 -9.17
N LEU A 184 16.79 -8.41 -9.44
CA LEU A 184 16.25 -8.95 -10.68
C LEU A 184 16.53 -8.03 -11.88
N ALA A 185 16.56 -6.71 -11.69
CA ALA A 185 16.86 -5.75 -12.75
C ALA A 185 18.30 -5.83 -13.27
N MET A 186 19.22 -6.48 -12.54
CA MET A 186 20.59 -6.74 -13.03
C MET A 186 20.65 -7.80 -14.12
N ILE A 187 19.66 -8.69 -14.18
CA ILE A 187 19.67 -9.87 -15.07
C ILE A 187 18.44 -9.95 -15.99
N LEU A 188 17.39 -9.17 -15.72
CA LEU A 188 16.16 -9.13 -16.50
C LEU A 188 15.83 -7.69 -16.94
N PRO A 189 15.14 -7.51 -18.08
CA PRO A 189 14.67 -6.18 -18.48
C PRO A 189 13.75 -5.56 -17.41
N VAL A 190 14.00 -4.30 -17.07
CA VAL A 190 13.29 -3.57 -16.00
C VAL A 190 11.77 -3.60 -16.14
N ARG A 191 11.26 -3.50 -17.37
CA ARG A 191 9.82 -3.58 -17.68
C ARG A 191 9.23 -4.95 -17.33
N THR A 192 9.97 -6.03 -17.61
CA THR A 192 9.57 -7.41 -17.32
C THR A 192 9.50 -7.65 -15.81
N VAL A 193 10.52 -7.18 -15.08
CA VAL A 193 10.54 -7.23 -13.61
C VAL A 193 9.31 -6.50 -13.05
N PHE A 194 9.09 -5.26 -13.50
CA PHE A 194 7.97 -4.45 -13.04
C PHE A 194 6.60 -5.12 -13.28
N VAL A 195 6.35 -5.65 -14.49
CA VAL A 195 5.12 -6.38 -14.80
C VAL A 195 4.97 -7.63 -13.96
N GLY A 196 6.05 -8.40 -13.77
CA GLY A 196 6.04 -9.61 -12.96
C GLY A 196 5.49 -9.34 -11.55
N PHE A 197 6.00 -8.29 -10.89
CA PHE A 197 5.49 -7.88 -9.58
C PHE A 197 4.03 -7.40 -9.63
N GLN A 198 3.61 -6.70 -10.68
CA GLN A 198 2.21 -6.30 -10.81
C GLN A 198 1.27 -7.47 -11.06
N VAL A 199 1.69 -8.51 -11.78
CA VAL A 199 0.95 -9.75 -11.92
C VAL A 199 0.83 -10.47 -10.58
N VAL A 200 1.92 -10.54 -9.79
CA VAL A 200 1.87 -11.09 -8.42
C VAL A 200 0.90 -10.31 -7.54
N CYS A 201 0.89 -8.97 -7.65
CA CYS A 201 -0.05 -8.13 -6.89
C CYS A 201 -1.51 -8.33 -7.34
N ALA A 202 -1.77 -8.46 -8.64
CA ALA A 202 -3.09 -8.78 -9.16
C ALA A 202 -3.57 -10.15 -8.66
N ILE A 203 -2.70 -11.16 -8.67
CA ILE A 203 -2.98 -12.49 -8.11
C ILE A 203 -3.27 -12.37 -6.61
N ALA A 204 -2.48 -11.61 -5.87
CA ALA A 204 -2.71 -11.35 -4.45
C ALA A 204 -4.08 -10.68 -4.19
N ALA A 205 -4.50 -9.75 -5.04
CA ALA A 205 -5.84 -9.16 -4.97
C ALA A 205 -6.92 -10.24 -5.15
N VAL A 206 -6.80 -11.09 -6.17
CA VAL A 206 -7.78 -12.18 -6.43
C VAL A 206 -7.80 -13.19 -5.28
N VAL A 207 -6.63 -13.62 -4.79
CA VAL A 207 -6.50 -14.65 -3.75
C VAL A 207 -6.95 -14.13 -2.39
N PHE A 208 -6.39 -13.00 -1.92
CA PHE A 208 -6.66 -12.50 -0.57
C PHE A 208 -7.96 -11.70 -0.50
N ILE A 209 -8.23 -10.82 -1.46
CA ILE A 209 -9.44 -9.99 -1.44
C ILE A 209 -10.63 -10.74 -2.04
N GLY A 210 -10.45 -11.32 -3.23
CA GLY A 210 -11.48 -12.12 -3.90
C GLY A 210 -11.83 -13.39 -3.12
N GLY A 211 -10.84 -14.21 -2.78
CA GLY A 211 -11.00 -15.42 -1.96
C GLY A 211 -11.45 -15.12 -0.52
N GLY A 212 -11.03 -13.98 0.04
CA GLY A 212 -11.43 -13.51 1.36
C GLY A 212 -12.79 -12.82 1.44
N ARG A 213 -13.57 -12.77 0.35
CA ARG A 213 -14.82 -12.00 0.25
C ARG A 213 -15.77 -12.22 1.43
N LYS A 214 -15.94 -13.46 1.90
CA LYS A 214 -16.84 -13.79 3.02
C LYS A 214 -16.47 -13.05 4.32
N HIS A 215 -15.17 -12.81 4.54
CA HIS A 215 -14.67 -12.14 5.73
C HIS A 215 -14.44 -10.63 5.53
N ILE A 216 -14.18 -10.18 4.29
CA ILE A 216 -13.85 -8.78 4.00
C ILE A 216 -15.10 -7.97 3.67
N ALA A 217 -16.08 -8.54 2.97
CA ALA A 217 -17.30 -7.82 2.60
C ALA A 217 -18.07 -7.26 3.82
N PRO A 218 -18.19 -7.98 4.97
CA PRO A 218 -18.78 -7.41 6.18
C PRO A 218 -17.99 -6.24 6.77
N ILE A 219 -16.66 -6.22 6.60
CA ILE A 219 -15.79 -5.12 7.05
C ILE A 219 -16.01 -3.90 6.14
N TYR A 220 -15.95 -4.10 4.82
CA TYR A 220 -15.98 -3.02 3.83
C TYR A 220 -17.38 -2.43 3.66
N ASN A 221 -18.41 -3.25 3.76
CA ASN A 221 -19.81 -2.83 3.61
C ASN A 221 -20.47 -2.49 4.96
N ARG A 222 -19.69 -2.15 5.99
CA ARG A 222 -20.22 -1.66 7.26
C ARG A 222 -20.63 -0.20 7.15
N GLN A 223 -21.78 0.16 7.73
CA GLN A 223 -22.13 1.56 7.94
C GLN A 223 -21.24 2.16 9.04
N GLN A 224 -20.82 3.41 8.86
CA GLN A 224 -20.06 4.16 9.86
C GLN A 224 -20.96 4.56 11.01
#